data_AF-A0A0G1M275-F1
#
_entry.id   AF-A0A0G1M275-F1
#
_cell.length_a   1.000
_cell.length_b   1.000
_cell.length_c   1.000
_cell.angle_alpha   90.00
_cell.angle_beta   90.00
_cell.angle_gamma   90.00
#
_symmetry.space_group_name_H-M   'P 1'
#
loop_
_entity.id
_entity.type
_entity.pdbx_description
1 polymer ?
#
loop_
_entity_poly.entity_id
_entity_poly.type
_entity_poly.pdbx_seq_one_letter_code
_entity_poly.pdbx_strand_id
1 'polypeptide(L)'
;MWFYLALATSLISAISVIFSKKILKGVSPSVLTWCTLLLATPIIAISAIKEGVPDLNILFAVGVTGSVLFYTISTIVQFRAMKIADLSAIYPLVALGPILTLIVAFLPPLNEKPSFIAIVGVLVTLFGTYTLNVSNVKEGLLRPIKLLFENKASALMILSVFLGSVVIGFEFIRRGVWNGKIDGNR
;
A
#
# COMPACT_ATOMS: atom_id res chain seq x y z
N MET A 1 -0.91 18.39 15.58
CA MET A 1 -1.24 17.13 16.31
C MET A 1 -1.08 15.88 15.43
N TRP A 2 -1.52 15.88 14.17
CA TRP A 2 -1.43 14.69 13.29
C TRP A 2 0.00 14.35 12.82
N PHE A 3 0.90 15.35 12.81
CA PHE A 3 2.31 15.16 12.45
C PHE A 3 3.02 14.11 13.33
N TYR A 4 2.86 14.19 14.66
CA TYR A 4 3.52 13.24 15.57
C TYR A 4 2.99 11.82 15.39
N LEU A 5 1.68 11.66 15.15
CA LEU A 5 1.08 10.37 14.84
C LEU A 5 1.63 9.81 13.54
N ALA A 6 1.72 10.63 12.48
CA ALA A 6 2.29 10.22 11.20
C ALA A 6 3.77 9.80 11.33
N LEU A 7 4.54 10.53 12.14
CA LEU A 7 5.94 10.19 12.42
C LEU A 7 6.07 8.88 13.22
N ALA A 8 5.23 8.67 14.23
CA ALA A 8 5.20 7.42 14.96
C ALA A 8 4.82 6.24 14.05
N THR A 9 3.81 6.43 13.18
CA THR A 9 3.40 5.41 12.20
C THR A 9 4.52 5.09 11.21
N SER A 10 5.29 6.08 10.73
CA SER A 10 6.40 5.82 9.80
C SER A 10 7.54 5.05 10.48
N LEU A 11 7.85 5.34 11.74
CA LEU A 11 8.84 4.59 12.51
C LEU A 11 8.39 3.14 12.78
N ILE A 12 7.16 2.96 13.27
CA ILE A 12 6.61 1.63 13.58
C ILE A 12 6.50 0.80 12.30
N SER A 13 6.08 1.40 11.19
CA SER A 13 5.99 0.69 9.90
C SER A 13 7.37 0.27 9.40
N ALA A 14 8.38 1.13 9.47
CA ALA A 14 9.75 0.77 9.11
C ALA A 14 10.27 -0.43 9.93
N ILE A 15 10.02 -0.45 11.24
CA ILE A 15 10.37 -1.58 12.11
C ILE A 15 9.59 -2.84 11.69
N SER A 16 8.28 -2.72 11.48
CA SER A 16 7.41 -3.84 11.11
C SER A 16 7.84 -4.53 9.82
N VAL A 17 8.40 -3.78 8.87
CA VAL A 17 8.95 -4.30 7.61
C VAL A 17 10.18 -5.18 7.86
N ILE A 18 11.08 -4.74 8.74
CA ILE A 18 12.28 -5.49 9.11
C ILE A 18 11.88 -6.80 9.80
N PHE A 19 10.92 -6.76 10.73
CA PHE A 19 10.37 -7.95 11.38
C PHE A 19 9.71 -8.89 10.37
N SER A 20 8.90 -8.36 9.45
CA SER A 20 8.24 -9.15 8.41
C SER A 20 9.25 -9.88 7.54
N LYS A 21 10.31 -9.20 7.09
CA LYS A 21 11.43 -9.81 6.34
C LYS A 21 12.12 -10.92 7.15
N LYS A 22 12.30 -10.72 8.45
CA LYS A 22 12.90 -11.74 9.33
C LYS A 22 12.00 -12.98 9.47
N ILE A 23 10.70 -12.79 9.66
CA ILE A 23 9.71 -13.86 9.80
C ILE A 23 9.57 -14.67 8.50
N LEU A 24 9.63 -14.00 7.34
CA LEU A 24 9.52 -14.65 6.02
C LEU A 24 10.63 -15.67 5.73
N LYS A 25 11.72 -15.68 6.50
CA LYS A 25 12.75 -16.74 6.41
C LYS A 25 12.21 -18.11 6.83
N GLY A 26 11.35 -18.15 7.85
CA GLY A 26 10.78 -19.39 8.40
C GLY A 26 9.35 -19.68 7.98
N VAL A 27 8.63 -18.68 7.47
CA VAL A 27 7.18 -18.77 7.21
C VAL A 27 6.86 -18.50 5.74
N SER A 28 5.78 -19.09 5.22
CA SER A 28 5.33 -18.80 3.86
C SER A 28 4.71 -17.39 3.77
N PRO A 29 4.84 -16.69 2.63
CA PRO A 29 4.22 -15.37 2.44
C PRO A 29 2.73 -15.35 2.76
N SER A 30 2.01 -16.39 2.34
CA SER A 30 0.57 -16.52 2.59
C SER A 30 0.24 -16.63 4.08
N VAL A 31 0.97 -17.46 4.84
CA VAL A 31 0.73 -17.60 6.28
C VAL A 31 0.96 -16.27 7.00
N LEU A 32 2.02 -15.53 6.65
CA LEU A 32 2.26 -14.23 7.26
C LEU A 32 1.12 -13.24 6.95
N THR A 33 0.62 -13.20 5.71
CA THR A 33 -0.55 -12.37 5.34
C THR A 33 -1.78 -12.72 6.18
N TRP A 34 -2.08 -14.01 6.33
CA TRP A 34 -3.21 -14.47 7.15
C TRP A 34 -3.04 -14.06 8.62
N CYS A 35 -1.84 -14.22 9.19
CA CYS A 35 -1.57 -13.77 10.55
C CYS A 35 -1.79 -12.26 10.70
N THR A 36 -1.35 -11.44 9.74
CA THR A 36 -1.56 -9.98 9.78
C THR A 36 -3.05 -9.62 9.76
N LEU A 37 -3.84 -10.27 8.89
CA LEU A 37 -5.28 -10.04 8.81
C LEU A 37 -6.01 -10.48 10.08
N LEU A 38 -5.68 -11.68 10.59
CA LEU A 38 -6.29 -12.22 11.80
C LEU A 38 -5.95 -11.38 13.04
N LEU A 39 -4.71 -10.91 13.18
CA LEU A 39 -4.31 -10.08 14.32
C LEU A 39 -4.94 -8.67 14.28
N ALA A 40 -5.23 -8.14 13.09
CA ALA A 40 -5.94 -6.87 12.95
C ALA A 40 -7.44 -6.99 13.27
N THR A 41 -8.03 -8.19 13.10
CA THR A 41 -9.48 -8.41 13.19
C THR A 41 -10.08 -8.05 14.56
N PRO A 42 -9.52 -8.44 15.73
CA PRO A 42 -10.09 -8.08 17.03
C PRO A 42 -10.15 -6.56 17.26
N ILE A 43 -9.11 -5.85 16.82
CA ILE A 43 -9.00 -4.40 16.98
C ILE A 43 -10.10 -3.72 16.15
N ILE A 44 -10.28 -4.16 14.91
CA ILE A 44 -11.32 -3.64 14.01
C ILE A 44 -12.72 -4.00 14.54
N ALA A 45 -12.92 -5.21 15.06
CA ALA A 45 -14.19 -5.67 15.60
C ALA A 45 -14.64 -4.83 16.80
N ILE A 46 -13.73 -4.48 17.72
CA ILE A 46 -14.04 -3.62 18.86
C ILE A 46 -14.52 -2.24 18.39
N SER A 47 -13.87 -1.66 17.37
CA SER A 47 -14.29 -0.37 16.81
C SER A 47 -15.66 -0.47 16.14
N ALA A 48 -15.91 -1.54 15.38
CA ALA A 48 -17.19 -1.77 14.70
C ALA A 48 -18.37 -1.90 15.69
N ILE A 49 -18.16 -2.55 16.84
CA ILE A 49 -19.19 -2.66 17.89
C ILE A 49 -19.53 -1.29 18.49
N LYS A 50 -18.55 -0.38 18.62
CA LYS A 50 -18.76 0.96 19.19
C LYS A 50 -19.45 1.92 18.23
N GLU A 51 -19.10 1.87 16.95
CA GLU A 51 -19.58 2.80 15.91
C GLU A 51 -20.86 2.31 15.22
N GLY A 52 -21.22 1.04 15.38
CA GLY A 52 -22.37 0.41 14.73
C GLY A 52 -22.00 -0.23 13.38
N VAL A 53 -22.80 -1.20 12.95
CA VAL A 53 -22.66 -1.84 11.63
C VAL A 53 -23.35 -0.93 10.60
N PRO A 54 -22.66 -0.54 9.52
CA PRO A 54 -23.24 0.32 8.49
C PRO A 54 -24.31 -0.45 7.70
N ASP A 55 -25.13 0.29 6.96
CA ASP A 55 -26.08 -0.32 6.03
C ASP A 55 -25.35 -1.17 4.99
N LEU A 56 -25.65 -2.47 5.00
CA LEU A 56 -25.04 -3.48 4.13
C LEU A 56 -25.63 -3.38 2.73
N ASN A 57 -25.27 -2.32 2.02
CA ASN A 57 -25.62 -2.13 0.62
C ASN A 57 -24.76 -3.01 -0.31
N ILE A 58 -25.27 -3.38 -1.49
CA ILE A 58 -24.51 -4.09 -2.52
C ILE A 58 -23.21 -3.37 -2.89
N LEU A 59 -23.21 -2.04 -3.00
CA LEU A 59 -22.00 -1.27 -3.28
C LEU A 59 -20.98 -1.34 -2.14
N PHE A 60 -21.45 -1.38 -0.89
CA PHE A 60 -20.59 -1.57 0.28
C PHE A 60 -19.96 -2.96 0.25
N ALA A 61 -20.75 -4.00 -0.05
CA ALA A 61 -20.27 -5.37 -0.18
C ALA A 61 -19.22 -5.49 -1.31
N VAL A 62 -19.46 -4.92 -2.48
CA VAL A 62 -18.49 -4.89 -3.59
C VAL A 62 -17.21 -4.14 -3.19
N GLY A 63 -17.33 -2.98 -2.52
CA GLY A 63 -16.20 -2.22 -2.00
C GLY A 63 -15.35 -3.01 -1.01
N VAL A 64 -15.98 -3.68 -0.05
CA VAL A 64 -15.29 -4.52 0.95
C VAL A 64 -14.66 -5.75 0.31
N THR A 65 -15.41 -6.51 -0.48
CA THR A 65 -14.89 -7.74 -1.10
C THR A 65 -13.76 -7.41 -2.07
N GLY A 66 -13.92 -6.37 -2.89
CA GLY A 66 -12.87 -5.91 -3.79
C GLY A 66 -11.62 -5.47 -3.03
N SER A 67 -11.75 -4.63 -2.00
CA SER A 67 -10.60 -4.18 -1.22
C SER A 67 -9.87 -5.35 -0.55
N VAL A 68 -10.59 -6.28 0.08
CA VAL A 68 -10.00 -7.45 0.76
C VAL A 68 -9.28 -8.37 -0.22
N LEU A 69 -9.88 -8.64 -1.39
CA LEU A 69 -9.28 -9.51 -2.41
C LEU A 69 -7.98 -8.91 -2.94
N PHE A 70 -8.02 -7.66 -3.42
CA PHE A 70 -6.84 -7.00 -3.98
C PHE A 70 -5.77 -6.75 -2.92
N TYR A 71 -6.16 -6.42 -1.68
CA TYR A 71 -5.23 -6.26 -0.56
C TYR A 71 -4.51 -7.58 -0.27
N THR A 72 -5.25 -8.67 -0.14
CA THR A 72 -4.68 -9.99 0.16
C THR A 72 -3.68 -10.42 -0.92
N ILE A 73 -4.05 -10.26 -2.20
CA ILE A 73 -3.15 -10.59 -3.32
C ILE A 73 -1.92 -9.67 -3.28
N SER A 74 -2.11 -8.35 -3.11
CA SER A 74 -1.03 -7.37 -3.00
C SER A 74 -0.04 -7.75 -1.90
N THR A 75 -0.51 -8.02 -0.68
CA THR A 75 0.34 -8.38 0.46
C THR A 75 1.07 -9.70 0.24
N ILE A 76 0.41 -10.73 -0.31
CA ILE A 76 1.07 -12.01 -0.62
C ILE A 76 2.20 -11.81 -1.62
N VAL A 77 1.95 -11.04 -2.69
CA VAL A 77 2.94 -10.73 -3.72
C VAL A 77 4.10 -9.91 -3.15
N GLN A 78 3.82 -8.92 -2.31
CA GLN A 78 4.82 -8.11 -1.61
C GLN A 78 5.73 -8.99 -0.73
N PHE A 79 5.13 -9.85 0.10
CA PHE A 79 5.87 -10.76 0.96
C PHE A 79 6.64 -11.82 0.17
N ARG A 80 6.15 -12.25 -1.00
CA ARG A 80 6.92 -13.09 -1.93
C ARG A 80 8.17 -12.35 -2.43
N ALA A 81 8.05 -11.10 -2.85
CA ALA A 81 9.18 -10.27 -3.26
C ALA A 81 10.20 -10.12 -2.12
N MET A 82 9.72 -9.76 -0.92
CA MET A 82 10.54 -9.64 0.29
C MET A 82 11.20 -10.95 0.69
N LYS A 83 10.61 -12.11 0.38
CA LYS A 83 11.23 -13.39 0.72
C LYS A 83 12.43 -13.71 -0.17
N ILE A 84 12.35 -13.38 -1.47
CA ILE A 84 13.33 -13.83 -2.47
C ILE A 84 14.43 -12.80 -2.81
N ALA A 85 14.31 -11.55 -2.37
CA ALA A 85 15.32 -10.51 -2.59
C ALA A 85 15.53 -9.63 -1.35
N ASP A 86 16.68 -8.95 -1.31
CA ASP A 86 17.01 -8.04 -0.21
C ASP A 86 16.17 -6.76 -0.23
N LEU A 87 15.88 -6.24 0.97
CA LEU A 87 15.07 -5.03 1.11
C LEU A 87 15.76 -3.83 0.46
N SER A 88 17.08 -3.73 0.53
CA SER A 88 17.83 -2.66 -0.15
C SER A 88 17.59 -2.65 -1.66
N ALA A 89 17.34 -3.82 -2.27
CA ALA A 89 17.09 -3.94 -3.69
C ALA A 89 15.63 -3.64 -4.05
N ILE A 90 14.64 -4.18 -3.33
CA ILE A 90 13.24 -4.08 -3.77
C ILE A 90 12.45 -2.96 -3.09
N TYR A 91 12.81 -2.55 -1.87
CA TYR A 91 12.02 -1.61 -1.08
C TYR A 91 12.00 -0.18 -1.63
N PRO A 92 13.01 0.31 -2.39
CA PRO A 92 12.89 1.56 -3.13
C PRO A 92 11.69 1.60 -4.09
N LEU A 93 11.23 0.45 -4.60
CA LEU A 93 10.08 0.38 -5.52
C LEU A 93 8.75 0.69 -4.82
N VAL A 94 8.67 0.60 -3.49
CA VAL A 94 7.47 0.96 -2.72
C VAL A 94 7.18 2.46 -2.84
N ALA A 95 8.18 3.29 -3.15
CA ALA A 95 8.00 4.72 -3.42
C ALA A 95 7.22 5.02 -4.71
N LEU A 96 6.96 4.01 -5.56
CA LEU A 96 5.98 4.13 -6.64
C LEU A 96 4.54 4.21 -6.11
N GLY A 97 4.30 3.72 -4.88
CA GLY A 97 2.98 3.71 -4.24
C GLY A 97 2.33 5.09 -4.19
N PRO A 98 2.98 6.11 -3.60
CA PRO A 98 2.47 7.48 -3.61
C PRO A 98 2.12 8.03 -4.99
N ILE A 99 2.90 7.68 -6.03
CA ILE A 99 2.63 8.10 -7.42
C ILE A 99 1.35 7.44 -7.92
N LEU A 100 1.23 6.12 -7.76
CA LEU A 100 0.04 5.38 -8.19
C LEU A 100 -1.19 5.82 -7.41
N THR A 101 -1.06 6.07 -6.12
CA THR A 101 -2.14 6.64 -5.29
C THR A 101 -2.58 8.00 -5.82
N LEU A 102 -1.63 8.87 -6.18
CA LEU A 102 -1.93 10.18 -6.74
C LEU A 102 -2.65 10.07 -8.10
N ILE A 103 -2.26 9.11 -8.94
CA ILE A 103 -2.97 8.79 -10.19
C ILE A 103 -4.39 8.30 -9.91
N VAL A 104 -4.57 7.37 -8.97
CA VAL A 104 -5.90 6.84 -8.59
C VAL A 104 -6.79 7.95 -8.03
N ALA A 105 -6.23 8.93 -7.31
CA ALA A 105 -6.98 10.08 -6.82
C ALA A 105 -7.58 10.94 -7.95
N PHE A 106 -6.87 11.09 -9.07
CA PHE A 106 -7.38 11.80 -10.26
C PHE A 106 -8.43 11.00 -11.04
N LEU A 107 -8.45 9.67 -10.91
CA LEU A 107 -9.36 8.81 -11.66
C LEU A 107 -10.74 8.70 -10.99
N PRO A 108 -11.81 8.41 -11.76
CA PRO A 108 -13.09 7.98 -11.20
C PRO A 108 -12.88 6.69 -10.38
N PRO A 109 -13.48 6.54 -9.18
CA PRO A 109 -14.57 7.34 -8.61
C PRO A 109 -14.15 8.53 -7.72
N LEU A 110 -12.85 8.72 -7.44
CA LEU A 110 -12.39 9.77 -6.51
C LEU A 110 -12.58 11.17 -7.12
N ASN A 111 -12.12 11.35 -8.37
CA ASN A 111 -12.09 12.65 -9.07
C ASN A 111 -11.57 13.80 -8.18
N GLU A 112 -10.66 13.48 -7.26
CA GLU A 112 -10.03 14.45 -6.39
C GLU A 112 -8.97 15.19 -7.20
N LYS A 113 -8.82 16.50 -6.96
CA LYS A 113 -7.72 17.29 -7.53
C LYS A 113 -6.68 17.46 -6.43
N PRO A 114 -5.60 16.64 -6.39
CA PRO A 114 -4.51 16.82 -5.45
C PRO A 114 -3.96 18.25 -5.55
N SER A 115 -3.74 18.87 -4.40
CA SER A 115 -3.09 20.18 -4.34
C SER A 115 -1.69 20.13 -4.96
N PHE A 116 -1.23 21.25 -5.50
CA PHE A 116 0.15 21.40 -5.98
C PHE A 116 1.17 21.00 -4.90
N ILE A 117 0.89 21.30 -3.62
CA ILE A 117 1.74 20.91 -2.50
C ILE A 117 1.88 19.37 -2.38
N ALA A 118 0.81 18.63 -2.68
CA ALA A 118 0.79 17.17 -2.60
C ALA A 118 1.62 16.56 -3.73
N ILE A 119 1.53 17.13 -4.93
CA ILE A 119 2.36 16.73 -6.08
C ILE A 119 3.84 16.95 -5.77
N VAL A 120 4.20 18.14 -5.25
CA VAL A 120 5.58 18.43 -4.84
C VAL A 120 6.06 17.46 -3.77
N GLY A 121 5.23 17.15 -2.77
CA GLY A 121 5.54 16.15 -1.75
C GLY A 121 5.87 14.78 -2.33
N VAL A 122 5.07 14.29 -3.29
CA VAL A 122 5.34 13.03 -4.00
C VAL A 122 6.66 13.09 -4.75
N LEU A 123 6.95 14.19 -5.47
CA LEU A 123 8.23 14.35 -6.16
C LEU A 123 9.44 14.34 -5.20
N VAL A 124 9.32 14.95 -4.03
CA VAL A 124 10.35 14.91 -2.99
C VAL A 124 10.57 13.48 -2.48
N THR A 125 9.51 12.69 -2.28
CA THR A 125 9.64 11.29 -1.85
C THR A 125 10.35 10.42 -2.91
N LEU A 126 10.04 10.65 -4.19
CA LEU A 126 10.73 10.05 -5.34
C LEU A 126 12.21 10.38 -5.34
N PHE A 127 12.54 11.67 -5.17
CA PHE A 127 13.92 12.15 -5.19
C PHE A 127 14.73 11.60 -4.01
N GLY A 128 14.14 11.56 -2.81
CA GLY A 128 14.76 10.94 -1.64
C GLY A 128 15.03 9.45 -1.84
N THR A 129 14.07 8.72 -2.40
CA THR A 129 14.23 7.29 -2.69
C THR A 129 15.29 7.03 -3.75
N TYR A 130 15.35 7.88 -4.78
CA TYR A 130 16.40 7.83 -5.80
C TYR A 130 17.78 8.05 -5.19
N THR A 131 17.92 9.06 -4.33
CA THR A 131 19.19 9.40 -3.65
C THR A 131 19.68 8.25 -2.77
N LEU A 132 18.77 7.56 -2.07
CA LEU A 132 19.10 6.38 -1.26
C LEU A 132 19.62 5.20 -2.08
N ASN A 133 19.21 5.08 -3.35
CA ASN A 133 19.60 3.96 -4.22
C ASN A 133 20.84 4.27 -5.08
N VAL A 134 21.12 5.55 -5.37
CA VAL A 134 22.23 5.97 -6.24
C VAL A 134 23.61 5.68 -5.63
N SER A 135 23.70 5.57 -4.30
CA SER A 135 24.94 5.33 -3.56
C SER A 135 25.63 4.00 -3.90
N ASN A 136 24.91 3.05 -4.51
CA ASN A 136 25.42 1.73 -4.86
C ASN A 136 25.87 1.57 -6.33
N VAL A 137 25.74 2.59 -7.20
CA VAL A 137 25.97 2.43 -8.65
C VAL A 137 26.95 3.50 -9.17
N LYS A 138 28.15 3.07 -9.55
CA LYS A 138 29.21 3.92 -10.14
C LYS A 138 28.96 4.35 -11.60
N GLU A 139 27.83 3.97 -12.20
CA GLU A 139 27.60 4.13 -13.64
C GLU A 139 26.15 4.57 -13.94
N GLY A 140 25.98 5.87 -14.27
CA GLY A 140 24.79 6.43 -14.94
C GLY A 140 23.57 6.74 -14.06
N LEU A 141 22.96 7.92 -14.24
CA LEU A 141 21.81 8.41 -13.46
C LEU A 141 20.56 7.51 -13.56
N LEU A 142 20.28 6.90 -14.72
CA LEU A 142 19.06 6.09 -14.90
C LEU A 142 19.25 4.59 -14.63
N ARG A 143 20.49 4.16 -14.38
CA ARG A 143 20.81 2.75 -14.20
C ARG A 143 20.24 2.12 -12.91
N PRO A 144 20.18 2.81 -11.76
CA PRO A 144 19.54 2.27 -10.56
C PRO A 144 18.07 1.93 -10.83
N ILE A 145 17.36 2.80 -11.54
CA ILE A 145 15.96 2.55 -11.92
C ILE A 145 15.89 1.34 -12.84
N LYS A 146 16.73 1.27 -13.88
CA LYS A 146 16.70 0.15 -14.85
C LYS A 146 17.02 -1.21 -14.19
N LEU A 147 18.05 -1.27 -13.35
CA LEU A 147 18.43 -2.48 -12.59
C LEU A 147 17.31 -2.94 -11.67
N LEU A 148 16.53 -2.00 -11.12
CA LEU A 148 15.35 -2.34 -10.34
C LEU A 148 14.29 -3.05 -11.17
N PHE A 149 14.20 -2.93 -12.50
CA PHE A 149 13.18 -3.63 -13.29
C PHE A 149 13.67 -4.98 -13.88
N GLU A 150 14.93 -5.37 -13.66
CA GLU A 150 15.53 -6.55 -14.31
C GLU A 150 15.29 -7.87 -13.57
N ASN A 151 14.95 -7.83 -12.27
CA ASN A 151 14.76 -9.04 -11.47
C ASN A 151 13.28 -9.36 -11.22
N LYS A 152 12.93 -10.66 -11.28
CA LYS A 152 11.63 -11.21 -10.91
C LYS A 152 11.12 -10.69 -9.55
N ALA A 153 11.99 -10.52 -8.56
CA ALA A 153 11.61 -10.01 -7.24
C ALA A 153 11.08 -8.59 -7.30
N SER A 154 11.70 -7.75 -8.12
CA SER A 154 11.25 -6.38 -8.32
C SER A 154 9.95 -6.29 -9.09
N ALA A 155 9.77 -7.14 -10.12
CA ALA A 155 8.50 -7.24 -10.83
C ALA A 155 7.35 -7.61 -9.89
N LEU A 156 7.59 -8.53 -8.95
CA LEU A 156 6.63 -8.84 -7.88
C LEU A 156 6.37 -7.62 -6.99
N MET A 157 7.41 -6.89 -6.56
CA MET A 157 7.21 -5.70 -5.74
C MET A 157 6.39 -4.62 -6.48
N ILE A 158 6.69 -4.33 -7.73
CA ILE A 158 5.94 -3.38 -8.56
C ILE A 158 4.49 -3.82 -8.71
N LEU A 159 4.26 -5.10 -9.02
CA LEU A 159 2.91 -5.67 -9.08
C LEU A 159 2.17 -5.50 -7.76
N SER A 160 2.83 -5.74 -6.62
CA SER A 160 2.21 -5.56 -5.31
C SER A 160 1.80 -4.11 -5.05
N VAL A 161 2.65 -3.16 -5.42
CA VAL A 161 2.40 -1.72 -5.25
C VAL A 161 1.25 -1.27 -6.16
N PHE A 162 1.20 -1.78 -7.39
CA PHE A 162 0.09 -1.53 -8.32
C PHE A 162 -1.23 -2.10 -7.79
N LEU A 163 -1.26 -3.35 -7.37
CA LEU A 163 -2.45 -3.95 -6.76
C LEU A 163 -2.90 -3.18 -5.52
N GLY A 164 -1.94 -2.70 -4.72
CA GLY A 164 -2.21 -1.84 -3.56
C GLY A 164 -2.90 -0.52 -3.94
N SER A 165 -2.53 0.09 -5.07
CA SER A 165 -3.25 1.29 -5.55
C SER A 165 -4.68 1.00 -5.99
N VAL A 166 -4.97 -0.20 -6.52
CA VAL A 166 -6.34 -0.60 -6.90
C VAL A 166 -7.23 -0.74 -5.66
N VAL A 167 -6.67 -1.21 -4.53
CA VAL A 167 -7.39 -1.29 -3.24
C VAL A 167 -7.99 0.06 -2.86
N ILE A 168 -7.26 1.16 -3.07
CA ILE A 168 -7.69 2.52 -2.73
C ILE A 168 -9.01 2.89 -3.42
N GLY A 169 -9.20 2.48 -4.68
CA GLY A 169 -10.45 2.72 -5.40
C GLY A 169 -11.65 2.03 -4.74
N PHE A 170 -11.48 0.76 -4.35
CA PHE A 170 -12.52 0.01 -3.63
C PHE A 170 -12.77 0.56 -2.22
N GLU A 171 -11.72 0.99 -1.52
CA GLU A 171 -11.86 1.63 -0.22
C GLU A 171 -12.62 2.95 -0.31
N PHE A 172 -12.44 3.71 -1.38
CA PHE A 172 -13.21 4.92 -1.60
C PHE A 172 -14.69 4.62 -1.80
N ILE A 173 -15.05 3.62 -2.61
CA ILE A 173 -16.45 3.19 -2.77
C ILE A 173 -17.04 2.83 -1.41
N ARG A 174 -16.34 1.99 -0.65
CA ARG A 174 -16.72 1.59 0.71
C ARG A 174 -16.94 2.79 1.64
N ARG A 175 -16.01 3.76 1.65
CA ARG A 175 -16.11 4.98 2.48
C ARG A 175 -17.20 5.93 1.98
N GLY A 176 -17.42 6.01 0.68
CA GLY A 176 -18.46 6.84 0.08
C GLY A 176 -19.86 6.37 0.48
N VAL A 177 -20.10 5.06 0.51
CA VAL A 177 -21.35 4.48 1.03
C VAL A 177 -21.48 4.70 2.53
N TRP A 178 -20.42 4.45 3.32
CA TRP A 178 -20.43 4.66 4.78
C TRP A 178 -20.80 6.10 5.17
N ASN A 179 -20.30 7.08 4.43
CA ASN A 179 -20.55 8.50 4.70
C ASN A 179 -21.84 9.04 4.04
N GLY A 180 -22.65 8.19 3.40
CA GLY A 180 -23.86 8.60 2.68
C GLY A 180 -23.62 9.48 1.44
N LYS A 181 -22.37 9.53 0.92
CA LYS A 181 -21.99 10.28 -0.28
C LYS A 181 -22.32 9.54 -1.58
N ILE A 182 -22.38 8.22 -1.53
CA ILE A 182 -22.72 7.36 -2.66
C ILE A 182 -24.02 6.65 -2.28
N ASP A 183 -25.09 7.04 -2.95
CA ASP A 183 -26.41 6.48 -2.71
C ASP A 183 -26.49 5.10 -3.38
N GLY A 184 -26.43 4.03 -2.58
CA GLY A 184 -26.42 2.66 -3.10
C GLY A 184 -27.79 2.12 -3.50
N ASN A 185 -28.80 2.99 -3.59
CA ASN A 185 -30.16 2.68 -4.01
C ASN A 185 -30.42 2.94 -5.52
N ARG A 186 -29.36 2.99 -6.33
CA ARG A 186 -29.45 3.05 -7.80
C ARG A 186 -28.56 2.01 -8.47
#